data_AF-A0A7W0UJR9-F1
#
_entry.id   AF-A0A7W0UJR9-F1
#
_cell.length_a   1.000
_cell.length_b   1.000
_cell.length_c   1.000
_cell.angle_alpha   90.00
_cell.angle_beta   90.00
_cell.angle_gamma   90.00
#
_symmetry.space_group_name_H-M   'P 1'
#
loop_
_entity.id
_entity.type
_entity.pdbx_description
1 polymer ?
#
loop_
_entity_poly.entity_id
_entity_poly.type
_entity_poly.pdbx_seq_one_letter_code
_entity_poly.pdbx_strand_id
1 'polypeptide(L)'
;MASLAPLLDLLPEERITALLNERAPVTVTEPARPFLLAALVRHLARPVVAVCARSDEAEGVARDVRAFLGHPGAEVFPGWEVLPGEPLSPSVETMGRRLHVLTRLGRGDAFVVATTAQGATQLVARPDGDGAMITLETGAEQPLELLAERLVDLGYERNYIVERRGEFA
;
A
#
# COMPACT_ATOMS: atom_id res chain seq x y z
N MET A 1 -3.87 20.72 -4.69
CA MET A 1 -5.01 20.63 -3.75
C MET A 1 -4.54 21.14 -2.40
N ALA A 2 -5.38 21.89 -1.67
CA ALA A 2 -5.09 22.22 -0.28
C ALA A 2 -5.10 20.93 0.57
N SER A 3 -4.13 20.79 1.47
CA SER A 3 -4.05 19.64 2.38
C SER A 3 -5.02 19.83 3.55
N LEU A 4 -5.67 18.75 3.97
CA LEU A 4 -6.48 18.70 5.19
C LEU A 4 -5.66 18.32 6.44
N ALA A 5 -4.33 18.19 6.32
CA ALA A 5 -3.44 17.83 7.42
C ALA A 5 -3.65 18.66 8.71
N PRO A 6 -3.89 20.00 8.66
CA PRO A 6 -4.10 20.79 9.88
C PRO A 6 -5.32 20.35 10.70
N LEU A 7 -6.31 19.69 10.07
CA LEU A 7 -7.47 19.19 10.80
C LEU A 7 -7.11 18.05 11.74
N LEU A 8 -6.02 17.30 11.48
CA LEU A 8 -5.60 16.17 12.32
C LEU A 8 -5.29 16.62 13.75
N ASP A 9 -4.89 17.87 13.95
CA ASP A 9 -4.61 18.43 15.27
C ASP A 9 -5.90 18.61 16.13
N LEU A 10 -7.09 18.46 15.54
CA LEU A 10 -8.38 18.48 16.26
C LEU A 10 -8.62 17.20 17.09
N LEU A 11 -7.90 16.11 16.81
CA LEU A 11 -8.02 14.85 17.53
C LEU A 11 -6.72 14.56 18.29
N PRO A 12 -6.59 15.04 19.54
CA PRO A 12 -5.34 14.93 20.29
C PRO A 12 -4.98 13.47 20.63
N GLU A 13 -3.68 13.23 20.83
CA GLU A 13 -3.11 11.89 21.04
C GLU A 13 -3.76 11.16 22.23
N GLU A 14 -4.08 11.87 23.31
CA GLU A 14 -4.70 11.26 24.49
C GLU A 14 -6.07 10.65 24.17
N ARG A 15 -6.83 11.27 23.25
CA ARG A 15 -8.12 10.72 22.81
C ARG A 15 -7.93 9.49 21.94
N ILE A 16 -6.92 9.47 21.07
CA ILE A 16 -6.58 8.29 20.27
C ILE A 16 -6.16 7.13 21.17
N THR A 17 -5.27 7.38 22.13
CA THR A 17 -4.80 6.35 23.06
C THR A 17 -5.94 5.85 23.95
N ALA A 18 -6.83 6.73 24.42
CA ALA A 18 -8.03 6.32 25.15
C ALA A 18 -8.93 5.39 24.32
N LEU A 19 -9.20 5.75 23.06
CA LEU A 19 -9.99 4.95 22.13
C LEU A 19 -9.43 3.54 21.94
N LEU A 20 -8.11 3.43 21.78
CA LEU A 20 -7.43 2.14 21.58
C LEU A 20 -7.39 1.29 22.85
N ASN A 21 -7.28 1.93 24.02
CA ASN A 21 -7.29 1.25 25.30
C ASN A 21 -8.67 0.65 25.64
N GLU A 22 -9.76 1.28 25.20
CA GLU A 22 -11.10 0.73 25.36
C GLU A 22 -11.30 -0.61 24.63
N ARG A 23 -10.56 -0.84 23.53
CA ARG A 23 -10.68 -2.04 22.67
C ARG A 23 -12.12 -2.37 22.27
N ALA A 24 -12.96 -1.34 22.14
CA ALA A 24 -14.36 -1.45 21.79
C ALA A 24 -14.60 -1.03 20.32
N PRO A 25 -15.65 -1.55 19.66
CA PRO A 25 -16.07 -1.04 18.36
C PRO A 25 -16.39 0.46 18.43
N VAL A 26 -15.85 1.21 17.47
CA VAL A 26 -16.06 2.66 17.37
C VAL A 26 -16.97 2.95 16.19
N THR A 27 -18.03 3.71 16.45
CA THR A 27 -18.94 4.17 15.41
C THR A 27 -18.58 5.60 15.03
N VAL A 28 -18.28 5.81 13.75
CA VAL A 28 -18.09 7.14 13.15
C VAL A 28 -18.92 7.25 11.88
N THR A 29 -19.33 8.47 11.55
CA THR A 29 -19.96 8.77 10.27
C THR A 29 -18.98 8.50 9.13
N GLU A 30 -19.49 8.10 7.97
CA GLU A 30 -18.67 7.75 6.82
C GLU A 30 -17.67 8.85 6.41
N PRO A 31 -18.06 10.15 6.34
CA PRO A 31 -17.12 11.23 6.00
C PRO A 31 -16.01 11.44 7.03
N ALA A 32 -16.20 11.00 8.29
CA ALA A 32 -15.21 11.12 9.35
C ALA A 32 -14.22 9.93 9.40
N ARG A 33 -14.48 8.83 8.68
CA ARG A 33 -13.58 7.66 8.65
C ARG A 33 -12.17 8.00 8.15
N PRO A 34 -11.98 8.72 7.03
CA PRO A 34 -10.64 9.02 6.53
C PRO A 34 -9.85 9.90 7.50
N PHE A 35 -10.54 10.83 8.17
CA PHE A 35 -9.98 11.65 9.23
C PHE A 35 -9.48 10.81 10.42
N LEU A 36 -10.32 9.91 10.93
CA LEU A 36 -9.95 9.03 12.04
C LEU A 36 -8.78 8.09 11.67
N LEU A 37 -8.82 7.48 10.48
CA LEU A 37 -7.74 6.61 10.00
C LEU A 37 -6.41 7.36 9.85
N ALA A 38 -6.46 8.59 9.30
CA ALA A 38 -5.28 9.44 9.18
C ALA A 38 -4.71 9.85 10.54
N ALA A 39 -5.57 10.19 11.50
CA ALA A 39 -5.16 10.51 12.87
C ALA A 39 -4.52 9.31 13.56
N LEU A 40 -5.10 8.11 13.43
CA LEU A 40 -4.52 6.88 13.97
C LEU A 40 -3.10 6.63 13.44
N VAL A 41 -2.88 6.76 12.12
CA VAL A 41 -1.54 6.63 11.54
C VAL A 41 -0.58 7.69 12.08
N ARG A 42 -1.00 8.96 12.13
CA ARG A 42 -0.18 10.09 12.62
C ARG A 42 0.26 9.90 14.07
N HIS A 43 -0.65 9.47 14.94
CA HIS A 43 -0.39 9.35 16.37
C HIS A 43 0.28 8.03 16.76
N LEU A 44 -0.03 6.92 16.07
CA LEU A 44 0.57 5.63 16.37
C LEU A 44 1.93 5.42 15.71
N ALA A 45 2.25 6.21 14.68
CA ALA A 45 3.43 6.01 13.84
C ALA A 45 3.54 4.56 13.33
N ARG A 46 2.40 3.94 13.01
CA ARG A 46 2.27 2.55 12.58
C ARG A 46 1.25 2.43 11.45
N PRO A 47 1.37 1.41 10.59
CA PRO A 47 0.37 1.18 9.56
C PRO A 47 -0.98 0.80 10.16
N VAL A 48 -2.05 1.28 9.54
CA VAL A 48 -3.44 0.98 9.92
C VAL A 48 -4.13 0.27 8.76
N VAL A 49 -4.69 -0.91 9.00
CA VAL A 49 -5.40 -1.68 7.97
C VAL A 49 -6.90 -1.33 8.02
N ALA A 50 -7.42 -0.80 6.92
CA ALA A 50 -8.84 -0.55 6.71
C ALA A 50 -9.41 -1.64 5.80
N VAL A 51 -10.23 -2.52 6.36
CA VAL A 51 -10.91 -3.59 5.61
C VAL A 51 -12.29 -3.12 5.20
N CYS A 52 -12.49 -2.93 3.90
CA CYS A 52 -13.73 -2.51 3.26
C CYS A 52 -14.51 -3.71 2.71
N ALA A 53 -15.79 -3.52 2.42
CA ALA A 53 -16.62 -4.58 1.84
C ALA A 53 -16.26 -4.83 0.37
N ARG A 54 -15.92 -3.76 -0.36
CA ARG A 54 -15.67 -3.79 -1.81
C ARG A 54 -14.39 -3.03 -2.19
N SER A 55 -13.84 -3.34 -3.36
CA SER A 55 -12.58 -2.76 -3.84
C SER A 55 -12.70 -1.25 -4.13
N ASP A 56 -13.83 -0.81 -4.68
CA ASP A 56 -14.12 0.61 -4.94
C ASP A 56 -14.23 1.43 -3.65
N GLU A 57 -14.77 0.84 -2.58
CA GLU A 57 -14.77 1.45 -1.24
C GLU A 57 -13.35 1.58 -0.69
N ALA A 58 -12.50 0.56 -0.85
CA ALA A 58 -11.10 0.62 -0.44
C ALA A 58 -10.33 1.72 -1.20
N GLU A 59 -10.57 1.85 -2.50
CA GLU A 59 -10.03 2.95 -3.32
C GLU A 59 -10.53 4.31 -2.85
N GLY A 60 -11.82 4.42 -2.51
CA GLY A 60 -12.43 5.62 -1.94
C GLY A 60 -11.75 6.03 -0.63
N VAL A 61 -11.60 5.08 0.30
CA VAL A 61 -10.92 5.30 1.59
C VAL A 61 -9.47 5.76 1.38
N ALA A 62 -8.71 5.08 0.52
CA ALA A 62 -7.31 5.46 0.26
C ALA A 62 -7.20 6.87 -0.34
N ARG A 63 -8.06 7.20 -1.31
CA ARG A 63 -8.15 8.54 -1.91
C ARG A 63 -8.47 9.61 -0.86
N ASP A 64 -9.43 9.35 0.02
CA ASP A 64 -9.86 10.34 1.01
C ASP A 64 -8.84 10.52 2.14
N VAL A 65 -8.15 9.44 2.56
CA VAL A 65 -7.04 9.55 3.53
C VAL A 65 -5.89 10.37 2.98
N ARG A 66 -5.58 10.25 1.68
CA ARG A 66 -4.53 11.07 1.02
C ARG A 66 -4.83 12.57 1.06
N ALA A 67 -6.08 12.99 1.25
CA ALA A 67 -6.38 14.41 1.47
C ALA A 67 -5.77 14.95 2.78
N PHE A 68 -5.58 14.08 3.79
CA PHE A 68 -4.99 14.41 5.08
C PHE A 68 -3.49 14.13 5.14
N LEU A 69 -3.05 12.96 4.67
CA LEU A 69 -1.66 12.51 4.80
C LEU A 69 -0.80 12.73 3.55
N GLY A 70 -1.39 13.19 2.45
CA GLY A 70 -0.71 13.29 1.16
C GLY A 70 -0.39 11.92 0.54
N HIS A 71 0.33 11.93 -0.58
CA HIS A 71 1.03 10.74 -1.04
C HIS A 71 2.37 10.63 -0.32
N PRO A 72 2.77 9.46 0.21
CA PRO A 72 2.14 8.15 0.07
C PRO A 72 1.37 7.69 1.34
N GLY A 73 0.54 8.55 1.94
CA GLY A 73 -0.12 8.32 3.22
C GLY A 73 -1.21 7.24 3.26
N ALA A 74 -1.64 6.73 2.11
CA ALA A 74 -2.50 5.55 2.01
C ALA A 74 -2.27 4.81 0.70
N GLU A 75 -2.40 3.48 0.73
CA GLU A 75 -2.32 2.60 -0.44
C GLU A 75 -3.40 1.53 -0.38
N VAL A 76 -3.82 1.06 -1.55
CA VAL A 76 -4.75 -0.07 -1.67
C VAL A 76 -3.96 -1.37 -1.81
N PHE A 77 -4.26 -2.35 -0.96
CA PHE A 77 -3.78 -3.72 -1.07
C PHE A 77 -4.85 -4.58 -1.75
N PRO A 78 -4.73 -4.87 -3.06
CA PRO A 78 -5.78 -5.56 -3.79
C PRO A 78 -5.80 -7.05 -3.46
N GLY A 79 -6.99 -7.65 -3.50
CA GLY A 79 -7.13 -9.11 -3.61
C GLY A 79 -6.76 -9.59 -5.01
N TRP A 80 -6.51 -10.88 -5.16
CA TRP A 80 -6.34 -11.48 -6.49
C TRP A 80 -7.60 -11.36 -7.34
N GLU A 81 -7.41 -11.07 -8.63
CA GLU A 81 -8.45 -10.96 -9.65
C GLU A 81 -8.92 -12.32 -10.18
N VAL A 82 -8.35 -13.40 -9.64
CA VAL A 82 -8.65 -14.80 -9.99
C VAL A 82 -9.29 -15.49 -8.79
N LEU A 83 -10.17 -16.45 -9.05
CA LEU A 83 -10.85 -17.20 -8.00
C LEU A 83 -9.92 -18.26 -7.37
N PRO A 84 -10.13 -18.62 -6.10
CA PRO A 84 -9.41 -19.74 -5.49
C PRO A 84 -9.57 -21.03 -6.30
N GLY A 85 -8.45 -21.65 -6.69
CA GLY A 85 -8.42 -22.89 -7.47
C GLY A 85 -8.50 -22.71 -8.99
N GLU A 86 -8.63 -21.48 -9.47
CA GLU A 86 -8.58 -21.18 -10.90
C GLU A 86 -7.15 -21.34 -11.44
N PRO A 87 -6.94 -21.96 -12.62
CA PRO A 87 -5.60 -22.18 -13.18
C PRO A 87 -5.04 -20.93 -13.87
N LEU A 88 -5.33 -19.75 -13.33
CA LEU A 88 -4.85 -18.46 -13.80
C LEU A 88 -4.02 -17.80 -12.72
N SER A 89 -2.92 -17.16 -13.14
CA SER A 89 -2.15 -16.31 -12.24
C SER A 89 -2.79 -14.93 -12.15
N PRO A 90 -2.73 -14.27 -10.97
CA PRO A 90 -3.08 -12.85 -10.88
C PRO A 90 -2.23 -12.01 -11.83
N SER A 91 -2.75 -10.86 -12.27
CA SER A 91 -2.02 -9.96 -13.16
C SER A 91 -0.72 -9.45 -12.52
N VAL A 92 0.30 -9.19 -13.34
CA VAL A 92 1.57 -8.58 -12.90
C VAL A 92 1.33 -7.22 -12.24
N GLU A 93 0.32 -6.49 -12.69
CA GLU A 93 -0.09 -5.23 -12.06
C GLU A 93 -0.60 -5.44 -10.62
N THR A 94 -1.53 -6.39 -10.42
CA THR A 94 -2.03 -6.74 -9.08
C THR A 94 -0.90 -7.21 -8.17
N MET A 95 -0.01 -8.07 -8.67
CA MET A 95 1.14 -8.55 -7.91
C MET A 95 2.13 -7.42 -7.57
N GLY A 96 2.40 -6.51 -8.52
CA GLY A 96 3.25 -5.35 -8.30
C GLY A 96 2.70 -4.40 -7.24
N ARG A 97 1.39 -4.13 -7.24
CA ARG A 97 0.73 -3.32 -6.20
C ARG A 97 0.81 -3.98 -4.83
N ARG A 98 0.58 -5.29 -4.74
CA ARG A 98 0.73 -6.05 -3.49
C ARG A 98 2.15 -5.98 -2.97
N LEU A 99 3.15 -6.22 -3.83
CA LEU A 99 4.56 -6.10 -3.47
C LEU A 99 4.92 -4.70 -2.98
N HIS A 100 4.43 -3.64 -3.65
CA HIS A 100 4.66 -2.26 -3.20
C HIS A 100 4.20 -2.04 -1.75
N VAL A 101 2.97 -2.46 -1.41
CA VAL A 101 2.45 -2.33 -0.04
C VAL A 101 3.24 -3.18 0.96
N LEU A 102 3.55 -4.44 0.62
CA LEU A 102 4.31 -5.33 1.50
C LEU A 102 5.72 -4.82 1.76
N THR A 103 6.40 -4.28 0.75
CA THR A 103 7.72 -3.65 0.90
C THR A 103 7.66 -2.48 1.87
N ARG A 104 6.64 -1.62 1.77
CA ARG A 104 6.45 -0.49 2.69
C ARG A 104 6.16 -0.95 4.12
N LEU A 105 5.33 -1.99 4.29
CA LEU A 105 5.09 -2.61 5.59
C LEU A 105 6.38 -3.19 6.18
N GLY A 106 7.21 -3.86 5.38
CA GLY A 106 8.50 -4.41 5.80
C GLY A 106 9.52 -3.34 6.22
N ARG A 107 9.45 -2.13 5.63
CA ARG A 107 10.25 -0.96 6.02
C ARG A 107 9.76 -0.27 7.30
N GLY A 108 8.57 -0.63 7.80
CA GLY A 108 7.95 0.00 8.97
C GLY A 108 7.27 1.34 8.67
N ASP A 109 6.92 1.61 7.41
CA ASP A 109 6.23 2.85 7.03
C ASP A 109 4.87 2.98 7.75
N ALA A 110 4.54 4.18 8.20
CA ALA A 110 3.24 4.51 8.79
C ALA A 110 2.29 5.07 7.72
N PHE A 111 1.30 4.28 7.30
CA PHE A 111 0.31 4.64 6.28
C PHE A 111 -0.97 3.81 6.43
N VAL A 112 -2.05 4.22 5.78
CA VAL A 112 -3.28 3.41 5.73
C VAL A 112 -3.17 2.38 4.61
N VAL A 113 -3.39 1.10 4.95
CA VAL A 113 -3.57 0.02 3.99
C VAL A 113 -5.06 -0.24 3.83
N ALA A 114 -5.66 0.23 2.73
CA ALA A 114 -7.04 -0.06 2.41
C ALA A 114 -7.14 -1.38 1.63
N THR A 115 -8.03 -2.28 2.03
CA THR A 115 -8.16 -3.60 1.38
C THR A 115 -9.58 -4.13 1.53
N THR A 116 -9.85 -5.30 0.95
CA THR A 116 -11.07 -6.07 1.18
C THR A 116 -10.79 -7.27 2.07
N ALA A 117 -11.85 -7.94 2.57
CA ALA A 117 -11.69 -9.19 3.30
C ALA A 117 -10.91 -10.25 2.49
N GLN A 118 -11.12 -10.31 1.17
CA GLN A 118 -10.37 -11.18 0.28
C GLN A 118 -8.88 -10.83 0.27
N GLY A 119 -8.53 -9.56 0.08
CA GLY A 119 -7.13 -9.12 0.06
C GLY A 119 -6.42 -9.38 1.39
N ALA A 120 -7.10 -9.13 2.51
CA ALA A 120 -6.57 -9.31 3.85
C ALA A 120 -6.33 -10.78 4.26
N THR A 121 -7.08 -11.72 3.70
CA THR A 121 -7.03 -13.14 4.08
C THR A 121 -6.14 -13.99 3.17
N GLN A 122 -5.76 -13.46 2.01
CA GLN A 122 -4.80 -14.13 1.11
C GLN A 122 -3.40 -14.14 1.73
N LEU A 123 -2.89 -15.34 1.98
CA LEU A 123 -1.54 -15.54 2.51
C LEU A 123 -0.50 -14.93 1.57
N VAL A 124 0.49 -14.29 2.17
CA VAL A 124 1.62 -13.70 1.48
C VAL A 124 2.91 -14.38 1.92
N ALA A 125 3.84 -14.53 0.98
CA ALA A 125 5.22 -14.80 1.34
C ALA A 125 5.72 -13.65 2.23
N ARG A 126 6.58 -13.98 3.19
CA ARG A 126 7.24 -12.94 3.96
C ARG A 126 8.11 -12.09 3.00
N PRO A 127 8.15 -10.76 3.18
CA PRO A 127 8.94 -9.87 2.32
C PRO A 127 10.45 -9.90 2.62
N ASP A 128 10.94 -10.89 3.36
CA ASP A 128 12.32 -11.05 3.84
C ASP A 128 13.28 -11.64 2.79
N GLY A 129 13.23 -11.08 1.57
CA GLY A 129 14.24 -11.33 0.54
C GLY A 129 15.24 -10.17 0.45
N ASP A 130 16.44 -10.35 1.00
CA ASP A 130 17.57 -9.40 1.01
C ASP A 130 18.14 -9.03 -0.38
N GLY A 131 17.43 -9.31 -1.49
CA GLY A 131 18.00 -9.23 -2.84
C GLY A 131 17.08 -8.82 -3.98
N ALA A 132 15.81 -8.47 -3.75
CA ALA A 132 14.82 -8.33 -4.83
C ALA A 132 14.50 -6.88 -5.26
N MET A 133 15.35 -5.89 -4.91
CA MET A 133 15.08 -4.49 -5.23
C MET A 133 16.28 -3.84 -5.93
N ILE A 134 15.99 -3.13 -7.02
CA ILE A 134 16.95 -2.26 -7.70
C ILE A 134 16.59 -0.82 -7.34
N THR A 135 17.56 -0.08 -6.79
CA THR A 135 17.43 1.36 -6.52
C THR A 135 18.28 2.11 -7.52
N LEU A 136 17.66 3.04 -8.25
CA LEU A 136 18.32 3.93 -9.19
C LEU A 136 18.17 5.36 -8.69
N GLU A 137 19.29 6.09 -8.62
CA GLU A 137 19.35 7.47 -8.13
C GLU A 137 19.95 8.38 -9.19
N THR A 138 19.50 9.64 -9.23
CA THR A 138 20.04 10.63 -10.16
C THR A 138 21.53 10.86 -9.89
N GLY A 139 22.34 10.75 -10.94
CA GLY A 139 23.80 10.92 -10.85
C GLY A 139 24.57 9.64 -10.52
N ALA A 140 23.89 8.52 -10.24
CA ALA A 140 24.54 7.22 -10.11
C ALA A 140 24.86 6.63 -11.50
N GLU A 141 26.05 6.04 -11.65
CA GLU A 141 26.41 5.26 -12.83
C GLU A 141 26.08 3.77 -12.60
N GLN A 142 25.46 3.15 -13.60
CA GLN A 142 25.14 1.72 -13.62
C GLN A 142 25.42 1.17 -15.02
N PRO A 143 26.20 0.08 -15.16
CA PRO A 143 26.36 -0.58 -16.45
C PRO A 143 25.03 -1.12 -16.95
N LEU A 144 24.65 -0.74 -18.17
CA LEU A 144 23.33 -1.06 -18.73
C LEU A 144 23.11 -2.57 -18.86
N GLU A 145 24.14 -3.30 -19.29
CA GLU A 145 24.09 -4.75 -19.46
C GLU A 145 23.85 -5.47 -18.13
N LEU A 146 24.56 -5.05 -17.07
CA LEU A 146 24.37 -5.62 -15.72
C LEU A 146 22.99 -5.28 -15.16
N LEU A 147 22.48 -4.07 -15.43
CA LEU A 147 21.12 -3.69 -15.03
C LEU A 147 20.07 -4.54 -15.75
N ALA A 148 20.24 -4.76 -17.05
CA ALA A 148 19.35 -5.60 -17.86
C ALA A 148 19.35 -7.06 -17.37
N GLU A 149 20.53 -7.63 -17.09
CA GLU A 149 20.66 -8.98 -16.53
C GLU A 149 19.93 -9.09 -15.18
N ARG A 150 20.15 -8.11 -14.28
CA ARG A 150 19.46 -8.09 -12.98
C ARG A 150 17.95 -7.96 -13.10
N LEU A 151 17.43 -7.22 -14.08
CA LEU A 151 15.99 -7.13 -14.32
C LEU A 151 15.41 -8.48 -14.77
N VAL A 152 16.11 -9.20 -15.66
CA VAL A 152 15.72 -10.55 -16.06
C VAL A 152 15.74 -11.53 -14.88
N ASP A 153 16.77 -11.47 -14.03
CA ASP A 153 16.87 -12.30 -12.82
C ASP A 153 15.72 -12.04 -11.83
N LEU A 154 15.17 -10.82 -11.82
CA LEU A 154 13.99 -10.44 -11.03
C LEU A 154 12.65 -10.79 -11.71
N GLY A 155 12.70 -11.41 -12.90
CA GLY A 155 11.52 -11.85 -13.64
C GLY A 155 10.89 -10.80 -14.55
N TYR A 156 11.62 -9.72 -14.88
CA TYR A 156 11.18 -8.78 -15.93
C TYR A 156 11.40 -9.35 -17.33
N GLU A 157 10.52 -8.99 -18.26
CA GLU A 157 10.58 -9.41 -19.66
C GLU A 157 11.22 -8.33 -20.54
N ARG A 158 12.21 -8.71 -21.34
CA ARG A 158 12.83 -7.80 -22.31
C ARG A 158 12.06 -7.78 -23.62
N ASN A 159 11.51 -6.64 -23.99
CA ASN A 159 10.75 -6.41 -25.21
C ASN A 159 11.33 -5.25 -26.03
N TYR A 160 10.88 -5.14 -27.28
CA TYR A 160 11.28 -4.00 -28.14
C TYR A 160 10.61 -2.69 -27.71
N ILE A 161 9.36 -2.77 -27.21
CA ILE A 161 8.57 -1.66 -26.69
C ILE A 161 7.98 -2.11 -25.36
N VAL A 162 8.01 -1.22 -24.37
CA VAL A 162 7.37 -1.43 -23.06
C VAL A 162 5.90 -1.06 -23.17
N GLU A 163 5.02 -2.04 -23.00
CA GLU A 163 3.57 -1.86 -23.03
C GLU A 163 2.97 -2.04 -21.63
N ARG A 164 3.58 -2.87 -20.77
CA ARG A 164 2.99 -3.32 -19.52
C ARG A 164 3.99 -3.25 -18.36
N ARG A 165 3.45 -3.30 -17.14
CA ARG A 165 4.27 -3.50 -15.93
C ARG A 165 4.91 -4.88 -15.98
N GLY A 166 6.20 -4.95 -15.66
CA GLY A 166 7.01 -6.16 -15.74
C GLY A 166 7.87 -6.25 -17.00
N GLU A 167 7.78 -5.27 -17.90
CA GLU A 167 8.57 -5.24 -19.13
C GLU A 167 9.66 -4.15 -19.08
N PHE A 168 10.74 -4.35 -19.84
CA PHE A 168 11.78 -3.35 -20.12
C PHE A 168 12.33 -3.49 -21.56
N ALA A 169 13.08 -2.51 -22.05
CA ALA A 169 13.68 -2.50 -23.40
C ALA A 169 15.19 -2.19 -23.34
#